data_AF-A0A7K2BVW8-F1
#
_entry.id   AF-A0A7K2BVW8-F1
#
_cell.length_a   1.000
_cell.length_b   1.000
_cell.length_c   1.000
_cell.angle_alpha   90.00
_cell.angle_beta   90.00
_cell.angle_gamma   90.00
#
_symmetry.space_group_name_H-M   'P 1'
#
loop_
_entity.id
_entity.type
_entity.pdbx_description
1 polymer ?
#
loop_
_entity_poly.entity_id
_entity_poly.type
_entity_poly.pdbx_seq_one_letter_code
_entity_poly.pdbx_strand_id
1 'polypeptide(L)' 'MNAYLAKHRNWGRWGHDDQLGALNLITAEKRRSSAAAVRTGRTVSLSRPLPTGP' A
#
# COMPACT_ATOMS: atom_id res chain seq x y z
N MET A 1 -1.61 15.96 -21.44
CA MET A 1 -2.12 15.18 -20.29
C MET A 1 -2.24 13.68 -20.60
N ASN A 2 -2.95 13.28 -21.67
CA ASN A 2 -3.27 11.86 -21.91
C ASN A 2 -2.07 10.94 -22.22
N ALA A 3 -1.05 11.43 -22.94
CA ALA A 3 0.12 10.61 -23.28
C ALA A 3 0.95 10.20 -22.05
N TYR A 4 1.02 11.05 -21.03
CA TYR A 4 1.76 10.75 -19.79
C TYR A 4 1.12 9.60 -19.02
N LEU A 5 -0.21 9.64 -18.82
CA LEU A 5 -0.94 8.60 -18.12
C LEU A 5 -0.95 7.26 -18.88
N ALA A 6 -0.99 7.31 -20.22
CA ALA A 6 -0.90 6.10 -21.03
C ALA A 6 0.47 5.41 -20.88
N LYS A 7 1.54 6.20 -20.76
CA LYS A 7 2.93 5.72 -20.62
C LYS A 7 3.27 5.26 -19.21
N HIS A 8 2.72 5.89 -18.18
CA HIS A 8 3.10 5.68 -16.78
C HIS A 8 1.95 5.09 -15.96
N ARG A 9 1.62 3.83 -16.24
CA ARG A 9 0.57 3.07 -15.54
C ARG A 9 0.99 1.62 -15.29
N ASN A 10 0.34 0.96 -14.34
CA ASN A 10 0.56 -0.47 -14.03
C ASN A 10 -0.51 -1.39 -14.67
N TRP A 11 -1.26 -0.93 -15.68
CA TRP A 11 -2.32 -1.75 -16.29
C TRP A 11 -1.75 -3.03 -16.90
N GLY A 12 -2.39 -4.17 -16.61
CA GLY A 12 -1.97 -5.49 -17.07
C GLY A 12 -0.74 -6.07 -16.35
N ARG A 13 -0.09 -5.32 -15.45
CA ARG A 13 1.14 -5.76 -14.75
C ARG A 13 0.94 -7.06 -13.95
N TRP A 14 -0.26 -7.29 -13.44
CA TRP A 14 -0.61 -8.45 -12.62
C TRP A 14 -1.71 -9.32 -13.26
N GLY A 15 -1.95 -9.16 -14.55
CA GLY A 15 -3.05 -9.80 -15.28
C GLY A 15 -4.20 -8.82 -15.58
N HIS A 16 -5.01 -9.17 -16.58
CA HIS A 16 -6.13 -8.33 -17.01
C HIS A 16 -7.20 -8.23 -15.93
N ASP A 17 -7.46 -9.32 -15.20
CA ASP A 17 -8.53 -9.40 -14.21
C ASP A 17 -8.11 -8.95 -12.81
N ASP A 18 -6.87 -8.47 -12.64
CA ASP A 18 -6.36 -7.99 -11.35
C ASP A 18 -7.21 -6.85 -10.78
N GLN A 19 -7.60 -7.01 -9.51
CA GLN A 19 -8.36 -6.03 -8.74
C GLN A 19 -7.54 -5.42 -7.58
N LEU A 20 -6.29 -5.86 -7.37
CA LEU A 20 -5.48 -5.47 -6.22
C LEU A 20 -4.49 -4.35 -6.53
N GLY A 21 -4.00 -4.26 -7.77
CA GLY A 21 -3.06 -3.25 -8.19
C GLY A 21 -1.77 -3.27 -7.36
N ALA A 22 -1.36 -2.11 -6.85
CA ALA A 22 -0.11 -1.99 -6.10
C ALA A 22 -0.06 -2.82 -4.80
N LEU A 23 -1.20 -3.30 -4.29
CA LEU A 23 -1.22 -4.22 -3.13
C LEU A 23 -0.52 -5.54 -3.44
N ASN A 24 -0.44 -5.95 -4.71
CA ASN A 24 0.36 -7.11 -5.14
C ASN A 24 1.85 -6.97 -4.79
N LEU A 25 2.34 -5.76 -4.52
CA LEU A 25 3.71 -5.53 -4.06
C LEU A 25 3.93 -5.91 -2.59
N ILE A 26 2.88 -6.20 -1.82
CA ILE A 26 2.93 -6.61 -0.41
C ILE A 26 3.06 -8.13 -0.33
N THR A 27 4.27 -8.64 -0.50
CA THR A 27 4.56 -10.08 -0.48
C THR A 27 4.68 -10.63 0.95
N ALA A 28 4.64 -11.96 1.10
CA ALA A 28 4.89 -12.62 2.39
C ALA A 28 6.32 -12.35 2.92
N GLU A 29 7.31 -12.30 2.02
CA GLU A 29 8.69 -11.97 2.35
C GLU A 29 8.80 -10.54 2.90
N LYS A 30 8.23 -9.54 2.20
CA LYS A 30 8.22 -8.16 2.70
C LYS A 30 7.52 -8.02 4.04
N ARG A 31 6.42 -8.74 4.25
CA ARG A 31 5.75 -8.78 5.57
C ARG A 31 6.67 -9.28 6.67
N ARG A 32 7.41 -10.38 6.43
CA ARG A 32 8.39 -10.92 7.39
C ARG A 32 9.52 -9.93 7.67
N SER A 33 10.10 -9.34 6.62
CA SER A 33 11.20 -8.37 6.76
C SER A 33 10.76 -7.12 7.52
N SER A 34 9.56 -6.60 7.25
CA SER A 34 9.01 -5.45 7.99
C SER A 34 8.78 -5.77 9.48
N ALA A 35 8.29 -6.97 9.80
CA ALA A 35 8.13 -7.38 11.21
C ALA A 35 9.48 -7.49 11.93
N ALA A 36 10.49 -8.05 11.28
CA ALA A 36 11.85 -8.15 11.83
C ALA A 36 12.53 -6.79 12.02
N ALA A 37 12.06 -5.72 11.37
CA ALA A 37 12.62 -4.37 11.51
C ALA A 37 12.23 -3.67 12.83
N VAL A 38 11.25 -4.18 13.57
CA VAL A 38 10.83 -3.62 14.88
C VAL A 38 11.93 -3.84 15.91
N ARG A 39 12.32 -2.76 16.62
CA ARG A 39 13.38 -2.81 17.64
C ARG A 39 12.87 -2.55 19.06
N THR A 40 11.97 -1.59 19.23
CA THR A 40 11.52 -1.12 20.56
C THR A 40 10.08 -1.47 20.90
N GLY A 41 9.29 -1.90 19.92
CA GLY A 41 7.86 -2.18 20.10
C GLY A 41 6.99 -0.94 20.36
N ARG A 42 7.52 0.29 20.19
CA ARG A 42 6.72 1.51 20.37
C ARG A 42 5.68 1.65 19.25
N THR A 43 4.40 1.76 19.62
CA THR A 43 3.29 2.02 18.70
C THR A 43 2.94 3.51 18.65
N VAL A 44 2.67 4.03 17.46
CA VAL A 44 2.17 5.40 17.22
C VAL A 44 0.95 5.31 16.32
N SER A 45 -0.16 5.92 16.73
CA SER A 45 -1.36 5.97 15.89
C SER A 45 -1.19 6.99 14.76
N LEU A 46 -1.56 6.61 13.53
CA LEU A 46 -1.63 7.49 12.36
C LEU A 46 -3.07 7.89 12.01
N SER A 47 -4.05 7.45 12.81
CA SER A 47 -5.44 7.86 12.63
C SER A 47 -5.63 9.31 13.03
N ARG A 48 -6.42 10.05 12.26
CA ARG A 48 -6.98 11.31 12.75
C ARG A 48 -8.06 11.00 13.80
N PRO A 49 -8.18 11.81 14.87
CA PRO A 49 -9.32 11.72 15.77
C PRO A 49 -10.62 11.86 14.98
N LEU A 50 -11.58 10.97 15.25
CA LEU A 50 -12.93 11.10 14.73
C LEU A 50 -13.67 12.13 15.60
N PRO A 51 -14.20 13.23 15.00
CA PRO A 51 -15.06 14.14 15.74
C PRO A 51 -16.36 13.41 16.09
N THR A 52 -16.72 13.39 17.37
CA THR A 52 -17.97 12.77 17.85
C THR A 52 -18.94 13.78 18.47
N GLY A 53 -18.62 15.08 18.39
CA GLY A 53 -19.49 16.18 18.81
C GLY A 53 -20.04 16.95 17.60
N PRO A 54 -21.12 17.73 17.79
CA PRO A 54 -21.67 18.62 16.76
C PRO A 54 -20.70 19.74 16.37
#